data_AF-A0A0F9A3C9-F1
#
_entry.id   AF-A0A0F9A3C9-F1
#
_cell.length_a   1.000
_cell.length_b   1.000
_cell.length_c   1.000
_cell.angle_alpha   90.00
_cell.angle_beta   90.00
_cell.angle_gamma   90.00
#
_symmetry.space_group_name_H-M   'P 1'
#
loop_
_entity.id
_entity.type
_entity.pdbx_description
1 polymer ?
#
loop_
_entity_poly.entity_id
_entity_poly.type
_entity_poly.pdbx_seq_one_letter_code
_entity_poly.pdbx_strand_id
1 'polypeptide(L)' 'MGRFKALESRSFQPNWEGLIDTIFRRGTPDRVHHIELFQDQEIRDAIADRYGLTSCLSLDAPDFERRK' A
#
# COMPACT_ATOMS: atom_id res chain seq x y z
N MET A 1 -18.87 -31.24 1.21
CA MET A 1 -17.61 -31.44 0.46
C MET A 1 -16.99 -30.06 0.24
N GLY A 2 -15.80 -29.82 0.78
CA GLY A 2 -15.27 -28.50 1.16
C GLY A 2 -15.08 -27.49 0.02
N ARG A 3 -15.65 -26.29 0.22
CA ARG A 3 -15.67 -25.15 -0.72
C ARG A 3 -14.28 -24.54 -0.99
N PHE A 4 -13.23 -25.03 -0.33
CA PHE A 4 -11.87 -24.45 -0.37
C PHE A 4 -10.75 -25.50 -0.51
N LYS A 5 -11.00 -26.60 -1.23
CA LYS A 5 -10.03 -27.69 -1.45
C LYS A 5 -8.67 -27.21 -2.02
N ALA A 6 -8.65 -26.09 -2.74
CA ALA A 6 -7.42 -25.49 -3.27
C ALA A 6 -6.52 -24.85 -2.18
N LEU A 7 -7.05 -24.51 -1.01
CA LEU A 7 -6.27 -24.02 0.14
C LEU A 7 -5.63 -25.16 0.95
N GLU A 8 -6.09 -26.41 0.75
CA GLU A 8 -5.62 -27.58 1.50
C GLU A 8 -4.23 -28.09 1.03
N SER A 9 -3.65 -27.51 -0.04
CA SER A 9 -2.44 -28.05 -0.72
C SER A 9 -1.24 -27.12 -0.83
N ARG A 10 -1.19 -25.98 -0.11
CA ARG A 10 -0.01 -25.09 -0.12
C ARG A 10 0.64 -25.00 1.25
N SER A 11 1.93 -25.32 1.34
CA SER A 11 2.77 -25.06 2.53
C SER A 11 3.13 -23.57 2.69
N PHE A 12 2.41 -22.66 2.05
CA PHE A 12 2.62 -21.22 2.18
C PHE A 12 1.69 -20.71 3.28
N GLN A 13 2.27 -20.43 4.45
CA GLN A 13 1.58 -19.76 5.53
C GLN A 13 1.80 -18.24 5.41
N PRO A 14 0.74 -17.41 5.47
CA PRO A 14 0.89 -15.98 5.61
C PRO A 14 1.72 -15.65 6.85
N ASN A 15 2.75 -14.81 6.70
CA ASN A 15 3.58 -14.30 7.79
C ASN A 15 3.25 -12.81 8.01
N TRP A 16 2.22 -12.54 8.81
CA TRP A 16 1.76 -11.17 9.04
C TRP A 16 2.68 -10.43 10.03
N GLU A 17 3.28 -11.13 10.98
CA GLU A 17 4.28 -10.58 11.90
C GLU A 17 5.51 -10.07 11.14
N GLY A 18 6.03 -10.86 10.19
CA GLY A 18 7.14 -10.45 9.33
C GLY A 18 6.81 -9.26 8.42
N LEU A 19 5.55 -9.14 7.99
CA LEU A 19 5.07 -7.95 7.27
C LEU A 19 5.12 -6.71 8.18
N ILE A 20 4.63 -6.82 9.42
CA ILE A 20 4.66 -5.73 10.41
C ILE A 20 6.11 -5.31 10.71
N ASP A 21 6.99 -6.26 10.98
CA ASP A 21 8.40 -5.97 11.25
C ASP A 21 9.09 -5.31 10.05
N THR A 22 8.75 -5.72 8.82
CA THR A 22 9.22 -5.07 7.58
C THR A 22 8.74 -3.61 7.50
N ILE A 23 7.45 -3.33 7.76
CA ILE A 23 6.88 -1.98 7.75
C ILE A 23 7.55 -1.08 8.81
N PHE A 24 7.76 -1.61 10.01
CA PHE A 24 8.42 -0.89 11.11
C PHE A 24 9.95 -0.89 11.01
N ARG A 25 10.53 -1.47 9.95
CA ARG A 25 11.97 -1.57 9.71
C ARG A 25 12.75 -2.21 10.86
N ARG A 26 12.19 -3.29 11.43
CA ARG A 26 12.83 -4.06 12.51
C ARG A 26 13.69 -5.17 11.91
N GLY A 27 14.98 -4.90 11.75
CA GLY A 27 15.95 -5.87 11.24
C GLY A 27 15.89 -6.05 9.72
N THR A 28 16.43 -7.18 9.24
CA THR A 28 16.45 -7.54 7.81
C THR A 28 15.31 -8.52 7.51
N PRO A 29 14.43 -8.25 6.53
CA PRO A 29 13.35 -9.18 6.17
C PRO A 29 13.90 -10.54 5.73
N ASP A 30 13.25 -11.63 6.16
CA ASP A 30 13.60 -13.00 5.77
C ASP A 30 13.11 -13.35 4.35
N ARG A 31 12.20 -12.54 3.81
CA ARG A 31 11.57 -12.68 2.49
C ARG A 31 11.08 -11.34 1.95
N VAL A 32 10.69 -11.35 0.69
CA VAL A 32 9.99 -10.22 0.08
C VAL A 32 8.52 -10.22 0.50
N HIS A 33 8.06 -9.09 1.00
CA HIS A 33 6.65 -8.83 1.28
C HIS A 33 6.07 -7.91 0.20
N HIS A 34 4.95 -8.30 -0.41
CA HIS A 34 4.21 -7.43 -1.31
C HIS A 34 3.39 -6.45 -0.47
N ILE A 35 3.75 -5.17 -0.51
CA ILE A 35 3.10 -4.10 0.24
C ILE A 35 2.51 -3.12 -0.77
N GLU A 36 1.20 -3.16 -0.95
CA GLU A 36 0.47 -2.12 -1.67
C GLU A 36 -0.01 -1.08 -0.67
N LEU A 37 0.65 0.07 -0.63
CA LEU A 37 0.24 1.20 0.20
C LEU A 37 -0.78 2.02 -0.59
N PHE A 38 -2.06 1.69 -0.44
CA PHE A 38 -3.11 2.63 -0.78
C PHE A 38 -3.09 3.73 0.28
N GLN A 39 -2.80 4.95 -0.15
CA GLN A 39 -2.90 6.11 0.71
C GLN A 39 -4.33 6.59 0.68
N ASP A 40 -4.92 6.78 1.86
CA ASP A 40 -6.16 7.54 1.96
C ASP A 40 -5.93 8.96 1.44
N GLN A 41 -7.01 9.60 1.00
CA GLN A 41 -6.98 10.94 0.42
C GLN A 41 -6.25 11.95 1.34
N GLU A 42 -6.46 11.87 2.66
CA GLU A 42 -5.80 12.74 3.64
C GLU A 42 -4.27 12.63 3.60
N ILE A 43 -3.74 11.41 3.44
CA ILE A 43 -2.30 11.18 3.39
C ILE A 43 -1.73 11.70 2.06
N ARG A 44 -2.42 11.42 0.95
CA ARG A 44 -2.05 11.92 -0.38
C ARG A 44 -2.00 13.46 -0.38
N ASP A 45 -3.00 14.08 0.22
CA ASP A 45 -3.13 15.54 0.31
C ASP A 45 -2.00 16.14 1.16
N ALA A 46 -1.72 15.58 2.33
CA ALA A 46 -0.62 16.03 3.19
C ALA A 46 0.76 15.94 2.51
N ILE A 47 1.00 14.89 1.72
CA ILE A 47 2.23 14.74 0.93
C ILE A 47 2.28 15.76 -0.20
N ALA A 48 1.19 15.91 -0.95
CA ALA A 48 1.09 16.87 -2.04
C ALA A 48 1.39 18.29 -1.56
N ASP A 49 0.82 18.69 -0.42
CA ASP A 49 1.04 20.01 0.19
C ASP A 49 2.48 20.17 0.68
N ARG A 50 3.02 19.16 1.38
CA ARG A 50 4.38 19.21 1.94
C ARG A 50 5.46 19.39 0.87
N TYR A 51 5.27 18.79 -0.30
CA TYR A 51 6.27 18.78 -1.37
C TYR A 51 5.87 19.60 -2.60
N GLY A 52 4.74 20.32 -2.55
CA GLY A 52 4.26 21.17 -3.64
C GLY A 52 3.95 20.41 -4.93
N LEU A 53 3.52 19.15 -4.84
CA LEU A 53 3.38 18.24 -6.00
C LEU A 53 2.28 18.67 -6.97
N THR A 54 1.28 19.40 -6.48
CA THR A 54 0.15 19.89 -7.28
C THR A 54 0.33 21.32 -7.80
N SER A 55 1.50 21.94 -7.57
CA SER A 55 1.74 23.36 -7.92
C SER A 55 1.61 23.69 -9.40
N CYS A 56 1.77 22.70 -10.28
CA CYS A 56 1.61 22.83 -11.73
C CYS A 56 0.22 22.37 -12.24
N LEU A 57 -0.65 21.89 -11.35
CA LEU A 57 -2.00 21.44 -11.70
C LEU A 57 -3.00 22.59 -11.50
N SER A 58 -3.97 22.68 -12.42
CA SER A 58 -5.10 23.59 -12.26
C SER A 58 -6.17 22.94 -11.38
N LEU A 59 -6.54 23.59 -10.29
CA LEU A 59 -7.62 23.15 -9.40
C LEU A 59 -8.98 23.07 -10.11
N ASP A 60 -9.18 23.88 -11.15
CA ASP A 60 -10.41 23.93 -11.92
C ASP A 60 -10.46 22.85 -13.02
N ALA A 61 -9.40 22.05 -13.17
CA ALA A 61 -9.39 20.97 -14.14
C ALA A 61 -10.45 19.91 -13.75
N PRO A 62 -11.35 19.48 -14.67
CA PRO A 62 -12.39 18.51 -14.37
C PRO A 62 -11.90 17.17 -13.83
N ASP A 63 -10.62 16.84 -14.05
CA ASP A 63 -9.97 15.61 -13.61
C ASP A 63 -8.86 15.83 -12.57
N PHE A 64 -8.84 16.98 -11.89
CA PHE A 64 -7.83 17.34 -10.89
C PHE A 64 -7.63 16.24 -9.82
N GLU A 65 -8.72 15.77 -9.21
CA GLU A 65 -8.68 14.75 -8.13
C GLU A 65 -8.11 13.40 -8.56
N ARG A 66 -8.15 13.09 -9.86
CA ARG A 66 -7.56 11.87 -10.42
C ARG A 66 -6.07 12.04 -10.71
N ARG A 67 -5.63 13.27 -11.00
CA ARG A 67 -4.24 13.59 -11.37
C ARG A 67 -3.37 13.92 -10.16
N LYS A 68 -3.99 14.32 -9.06
CA LYS A 68 -3.38 14.46 -7.73
C LYS A 68 -3.09 13.08 -7.13
#